data_AF-A0A3C1ZX27-F1
#
_entry.id   AF-A0A3C1ZX27-F1
#
_cell.length_a   1.000
_cell.length_b   1.000
_cell.length_c   1.000
_cell.angle_alpha   90.00
_cell.angle_beta   90.00
_cell.angle_gamma   90.00
#
_symmetry.space_group_name_H-M   'P 1'
#
loop_
_entity.id
_entity.type
_entity.pdbx_description
1 polymer ?
#
loop_
_entity_poly.entity_id
_entity_poly.type
_entity_poly.pdbx_seq_one_letter_code
_entity_poly.pdbx_strand_id
1 'polypeptide(L)'
;MKQRVSITLTILFLASVQAFGQFSIPIQFWAHDLEDRILVVMLEEIDEKILKRKKREGAQAAADYQSSVAEWNEGLQKLVPQYWPFGNSIEFKTREEVQALVDEEDERYVILDYRFTEEILQSVKVFYKFEAYALLIFYPEYGDRLMRNYKVDNNNSGMSQYLSRGEYIFKISMPQSFLNERDVKFAFHQFDEFIEKAKTEGYEKERHRFAFKIANFDPKNALTLKDKTLLIPQEIMTVEESLVQTGYPWAYEVMSLADIDEALQNDREGNYAYYSIIWSDKFRYWAMIIVDNATGEILAENTTVDRKFQFRFGVPTLGNNMITLFKTPDANMVINEEHIEKLNELVKL
;
A
#
# COMPACT_ATOMS: atom_id res chain seq x y z
N MET A 1 -47.96 -10.50 -35.29
CA MET A 1 -46.57 -10.99 -35.35
C MET A 1 -45.80 -10.45 -34.15
N LYS A 2 -45.48 -11.30 -33.17
CA LYS A 2 -44.66 -10.93 -32.00
C LYS A 2 -43.22 -11.36 -32.28
N GLN A 3 -42.31 -10.41 -32.43
CA GLN A 3 -40.88 -10.69 -32.54
C GLN A 3 -40.38 -11.20 -31.19
N ARG A 4 -40.06 -12.49 -31.13
CA ARG A 4 -39.28 -13.09 -30.05
C ARG A 4 -37.81 -12.75 -30.31
N VAL A 5 -37.25 -11.84 -29.52
CA VAL A 5 -35.80 -11.63 -29.45
C VAL A 5 -35.23 -12.82 -28.68
N SER A 6 -34.64 -13.77 -29.39
CA SER A 6 -33.83 -14.82 -28.78
C SER A 6 -32.50 -14.21 -28.35
N ILE A 7 -32.32 -14.01 -27.05
CA ILE A 7 -31.03 -13.68 -26.46
C ILE A 7 -30.17 -14.94 -26.55
N THR A 8 -29.25 -14.94 -27.51
CA THR A 8 -28.29 -16.02 -27.72
C THR A 8 -27.17 -15.87 -26.70
N LEU A 9 -27.10 -16.82 -25.76
CA LEU A 9 -26.06 -16.95 -24.74
C LEU A 9 -24.71 -17.21 -25.45
N THR A 10 -23.92 -16.16 -25.63
CA THR A 10 -22.58 -16.26 -26.22
C THR A 10 -21.56 -16.41 -25.10
N ILE A 11 -21.05 -17.64 -24.93
CA ILE A 11 -19.89 -17.95 -24.09
C ILE A 11 -18.67 -17.26 -24.75
N LEU A 12 -18.17 -16.19 -24.14
CA LEU A 12 -17.06 -15.40 -24.69
C LEU A 12 -15.79 -15.61 -23.88
N PHE A 13 -14.76 -16.06 -24.61
CA PHE A 13 -13.39 -16.24 -24.18
C PHE A 13 -12.82 -14.95 -23.58
N LEU A 14 -12.31 -15.08 -22.35
CA LEU A 14 -11.58 -14.05 -21.61
C LEU A 14 -10.29 -13.67 -22.35
N ALA A 15 -10.26 -12.49 -22.96
CA ALA A 15 -9.00 -11.81 -23.23
C ALA A 15 -8.49 -11.27 -21.88
N SER A 16 -7.60 -12.03 -21.24
CA SER A 16 -6.89 -11.62 -20.03
C SER A 16 -6.04 -10.39 -20.34
N VAL A 17 -6.57 -9.20 -20.12
CA VAL A 17 -5.72 -8.03 -19.95
C VAL A 17 -4.92 -8.31 -18.69
N GLN A 18 -3.64 -8.60 -18.84
CA GLN A 18 -2.73 -8.85 -17.73
C GLN A 18 -2.80 -7.63 -16.81
N ALA A 19 -3.46 -7.80 -15.66
CA ALA A 19 -3.36 -6.88 -14.57
C ALA A 19 -2.06 -7.25 -13.85
N PHE A 20 -1.25 -6.22 -13.61
CA PHE A 20 0.12 -6.38 -13.18
C PHE A 20 0.19 -6.03 -11.71
N GLY A 21 0.82 -6.89 -10.90
CA GLY A 21 0.92 -6.68 -9.46
C GLY A 21 1.80 -5.50 -9.08
N GLN A 22 1.74 -5.16 -7.80
CA GLN A 22 2.23 -3.89 -7.26
C GLN A 22 3.48 -4.06 -6.40
N PHE A 23 3.77 -5.30 -5.98
CA PHE A 23 4.88 -5.62 -5.09
C PHE A 23 6.00 -6.38 -5.79
N SER A 24 7.20 -6.15 -5.26
CA SER A 24 8.44 -6.74 -5.72
C SER A 24 8.69 -8.07 -5.02
N ILE A 25 8.56 -9.19 -5.73
CA ILE A 25 8.99 -10.52 -5.29
C ILE A 25 10.52 -10.46 -5.05
N PRO A 26 11.00 -10.68 -3.81
CA PRO A 26 12.42 -10.72 -3.51
C PRO A 26 13.14 -11.87 -4.22
N ILE A 27 14.47 -11.86 -4.12
CA ILE A 27 15.28 -12.98 -4.58
C ILE A 27 15.09 -14.18 -3.64
N GLN A 28 15.25 -15.40 -4.18
CA GLN A 28 15.01 -16.64 -3.44
C GLN A 28 15.85 -16.75 -2.17
N PHE A 29 17.13 -16.37 -2.25
CA PHE A 29 18.06 -16.41 -1.12
C PHE A 29 17.52 -15.66 0.11
N TRP A 30 17.05 -14.41 -0.08
CA TRP A 30 16.49 -13.61 1.00
C TRP A 30 15.19 -14.21 1.57
N ALA A 31 14.38 -14.84 0.73
CA ALA A 31 13.13 -15.44 1.19
C ALA A 31 13.38 -16.61 2.17
N HIS A 32 14.39 -17.44 1.91
CA HIS A 32 14.76 -18.53 2.81
C HIS A 32 15.49 -18.02 4.05
N ASP A 33 16.43 -17.11 3.87
CA ASP A 33 17.26 -16.59 4.95
C ASP A 33 16.43 -15.81 5.98
N LEU A 34 15.37 -15.10 5.55
CA LEU A 34 14.46 -14.37 6.44
C LEU A 34 13.83 -15.26 7.54
N GLU A 35 13.52 -16.52 7.24
CA GLU A 35 12.75 -17.40 8.13
C GLU A 35 13.53 -17.77 9.40
N ASP A 36 14.86 -17.77 9.32
CA ASP A 36 15.75 -18.19 10.39
C ASP A 36 16.21 -17.02 11.29
N ARG A 37 15.90 -15.78 10.91
CA ARG A 37 16.36 -14.58 11.62
C ARG A 37 15.40 -14.13 12.73
N ILE A 38 15.96 -13.44 13.72
CA ILE A 38 15.20 -12.74 14.76
C ILE A 38 14.68 -11.43 14.18
N LEU A 39 13.38 -11.19 14.26
CA LEU A 39 12.79 -9.91 13.87
C LEU A 39 13.13 -8.85 14.91
N VAL A 40 13.73 -7.75 14.48
CA VAL A 40 13.86 -6.52 15.26
C VAL A 40 12.89 -5.49 14.71
N VAL A 41 11.93 -5.08 15.50
CA VAL A 41 11.04 -3.95 15.18
C VAL A 41 11.69 -2.68 15.71
N MET A 42 12.02 -1.77 14.81
CA MET A 42 12.53 -0.45 15.20
C MET A 42 11.39 0.42 15.72
N LEU A 43 11.52 0.89 16.96
CA LEU A 43 10.58 1.82 17.58
C LEU A 43 10.88 3.26 17.17
N GLU A 44 9.84 4.09 17.05
CA GLU A 44 9.99 5.51 16.79
C GLU A 44 10.43 6.23 18.07
N GLU A 45 11.37 7.15 17.93
CA GLU A 45 11.88 7.96 19.03
C GLU A 45 11.46 9.43 18.88
N ILE A 46 11.38 10.14 19.99
CA ILE A 46 11.03 11.56 19.98
C ILE A 46 12.12 12.36 19.26
N ASP A 47 11.78 12.95 18.11
CA ASP A 47 12.66 13.88 17.40
C ASP A 47 12.63 15.23 18.13
N GLU A 48 13.74 15.57 18.79
CA GLU A 48 13.92 16.82 19.53
C GLU A 48 13.69 18.08 18.68
N LYS A 49 13.97 18.03 17.37
CA LYS A 49 13.70 19.17 16.46
C LYS A 49 12.20 19.30 16.22
N ILE A 50 11.48 18.20 16.02
CA ILE A 50 10.02 18.19 15.87
C ILE A 50 9.36 18.63 17.18
N LEU A 51 9.79 18.08 18.31
CA LEU A 51 9.29 18.45 19.63
C LEU A 51 9.50 19.95 19.92
N LYS A 52 10.68 20.49 19.60
CA LYS A 52 10.96 21.93 19.74
C LYS A 52 10.05 22.79 18.86
N ARG A 53 9.71 22.34 17.65
CA ARG A 53 8.75 23.03 16.78
C ARG A 53 7.34 22.97 17.39
N LYS A 54 6.91 21.79 17.84
CA LYS A 54 5.59 21.59 18.47
C LYS A 54 5.42 22.39 19.76
N LYS A 55 6.46 22.51 20.58
CA LYS A 55 6.47 23.39 21.78
C LYS A 55 6.25 24.87 21.44
N ARG A 56 6.61 25.33 20.23
CA ARG A 56 6.33 26.70 19.76
C ARG A 56 4.89 26.86 19.28
N GLU A 57 4.26 25.79 18.82
CA GLU A 57 2.84 25.74 18.44
C GLU A 57 1.95 25.71 19.69
N GLY A 58 2.41 25.10 20.78
CA GLY A 58 1.77 25.13 22.10
C GLY A 58 2.09 23.91 22.94
N ALA A 59 1.74 23.97 24.24
CA ALA A 59 1.93 22.84 25.15
C ALA A 59 1.12 21.60 24.71
N GLN A 60 -0.12 21.82 24.24
CA GLN A 60 -0.97 20.75 23.73
C GLN A 60 -0.35 20.06 22.51
N ALA A 61 0.10 20.83 21.51
CA ALA A 61 0.72 20.26 20.31
C ALA A 61 1.99 19.44 20.60
N ALA A 62 2.76 19.82 21.62
CA ALA A 62 3.91 19.03 22.07
C ALA A 62 3.47 17.73 22.75
N ALA A 63 2.45 17.79 23.62
CA ALA A 63 1.88 16.62 24.27
C ALA A 63 1.28 15.65 23.24
N ASP A 64 0.51 16.15 22.27
CA ASP A 64 -0.10 15.35 21.20
C ASP A 64 0.97 14.62 20.38
N TYR A 65 2.09 15.29 20.06
CA TYR A 65 3.20 14.63 19.37
C TYR A 65 3.82 13.50 20.21
N GLN A 66 4.08 13.75 21.49
CA GLN A 66 4.67 12.72 22.36
C GLN A 66 3.72 11.53 22.55
N SER A 67 2.43 11.78 22.76
CA SER A 67 1.41 10.73 22.84
C SER A 67 1.32 9.94 21.54
N SER A 68 1.35 10.61 20.39
CA SER A 68 1.29 9.94 19.09
C SER A 68 2.45 8.95 18.88
N VAL A 69 3.68 9.28 19.32
CA VAL A 69 4.83 8.36 19.25
C VAL A 69 4.68 7.19 20.23
N ALA A 70 4.14 7.41 21.42
CA ALA A 70 3.88 6.34 22.39
C ALA A 70 2.80 5.36 21.89
N GLU A 71 1.66 5.89 21.43
CA GLU A 71 0.56 5.12 20.85
C GLU A 71 1.02 4.35 19.60
N TRP A 72 1.88 4.97 18.78
CA TRP A 72 2.51 4.34 17.64
C TRP A 72 3.31 3.08 18.03
N ASN A 73 4.22 3.24 18.99
CA ASN A 73 5.06 2.15 19.46
C ASN A 73 4.26 1.05 20.16
N GLU A 74 3.24 1.41 20.95
CA GLU A 74 2.31 0.45 21.55
C GLU A 74 1.55 -0.33 20.46
N GLY A 75 1.09 0.35 19.40
CA GLY A 75 0.47 -0.26 18.25
C GLY A 75 1.37 -1.29 17.56
N LEU A 76 2.63 -0.95 17.29
CA LEU A 76 3.61 -1.90 16.73
C LEU A 76 3.86 -3.08 17.68
N GLN A 77 4.04 -2.81 18.97
CA GLN A 77 4.27 -3.85 19.98
C GLN A 77 3.10 -4.83 20.12
N LYS A 78 1.87 -4.35 19.90
CA LYS A 78 0.67 -5.17 19.91
C LYS A 78 0.50 -5.95 18.60
N LEU A 79 0.58 -5.24 17.45
CA LEU A 79 0.16 -5.78 16.16
C LEU A 79 1.23 -6.65 15.49
N VAL A 80 2.51 -6.31 15.63
CA VAL A 80 3.57 -7.09 14.97
C VAL A 80 3.61 -8.54 15.46
N PRO A 81 3.56 -8.84 16.78
CA PRO A 81 3.51 -10.22 17.26
C PRO A 81 2.27 -11.00 16.83
N GLN A 82 1.17 -10.31 16.51
CA GLN A 82 -0.08 -10.94 16.09
C GLN A 82 -0.05 -11.36 14.61
N TYR A 83 0.65 -10.59 13.76
CA TYR A 83 0.58 -10.74 12.31
C TYR A 83 1.89 -11.13 11.64
N TRP A 84 3.02 -11.07 12.33
CA TRP A 84 4.31 -11.49 11.77
C TRP A 84 4.32 -12.99 11.44
N PRO A 85 4.54 -13.39 10.18
CA PRO A 85 4.38 -14.78 9.76
C PRO A 85 5.64 -15.64 9.93
N PHE A 86 6.81 -15.04 10.26
CA PHE A 86 8.12 -15.71 10.21
C PHE A 86 8.84 -15.78 11.56
N GLY A 87 9.93 -16.54 11.61
CA GLY A 87 10.91 -16.48 12.70
C GLY A 87 10.45 -17.07 14.03
N ASN A 88 11.40 -17.08 14.98
CA ASN A 88 11.22 -17.72 16.30
C ASN A 88 11.01 -16.72 17.44
N SER A 89 11.33 -15.44 17.23
CA SER A 89 11.22 -14.39 18.24
C SER A 89 11.20 -12.99 17.64
N ILE A 90 10.61 -12.06 18.37
CA ILE A 90 10.51 -10.64 18.03
C ILE A 90 11.18 -9.83 19.15
N GLU A 91 12.07 -8.92 18.78
CA GLU A 91 12.68 -7.93 19.65
C GLU A 91 12.23 -6.52 19.23
N PHE A 92 12.11 -5.61 20.20
CA PHE A 92 11.82 -4.20 19.95
C PHE A 92 13.03 -3.39 20.37
N LYS A 93 13.57 -2.59 19.45
CA LYS A 93 14.81 -1.82 19.67
C LYS A 93 14.64 -0.37 19.26
N THR A 94 15.40 0.52 19.89
CA THR A 94 15.49 1.92 19.48
C THR A 94 16.27 2.06 18.17
N ARG A 95 16.24 3.24 17.54
CA ARG A 95 17.03 3.46 16.32
C ARG A 95 18.52 3.32 16.59
N GLU A 96 18.97 3.78 17.75
CA GLU A 96 20.39 3.73 18.16
C GLU A 96 20.87 2.27 18.30
N GLU A 97 20.04 1.41 18.90
CA GLU A 97 20.31 -0.01 19.00
C GLU A 97 20.28 -0.70 17.63
N VAL A 98 19.34 -0.34 16.75
CA VAL A 98 19.29 -0.84 15.36
C VAL A 98 20.52 -0.39 14.57
N GLN A 99 20.99 0.84 14.75
CA GLN A 99 22.20 1.34 14.11
C GLN A 99 23.42 0.51 14.53
N ALA A 100 23.52 0.13 15.80
CA ALA A 100 24.60 -0.75 16.25
C ALA A 100 24.57 -2.11 15.54
N LEU A 101 23.38 -2.71 15.36
CA LEU A 101 23.24 -3.96 14.59
C LEU A 101 23.67 -3.81 13.13
N VAL A 102 23.36 -2.66 12.51
CA VAL A 102 23.76 -2.32 11.13
C VAL A 102 25.27 -2.12 11.04
N ASP A 103 25.88 -1.42 12.00
CA ASP A 103 27.33 -1.18 12.04
C ASP A 103 28.12 -2.47 12.27
N GLU A 104 27.54 -3.41 13.01
CA GLU A 104 28.11 -4.75 13.27
C GLU A 104 27.80 -5.77 12.17
N GLU A 105 26.95 -5.43 11.19
CA GLU A 105 26.44 -6.33 10.15
C GLU A 105 25.90 -7.65 10.75
N ASP A 106 25.11 -7.57 11.83
CA ASP A 106 24.69 -8.76 12.59
C ASP A 106 23.65 -9.61 11.84
N GLU A 107 24.14 -10.63 11.12
CA GLU A 107 23.35 -11.54 10.28
C GLU A 107 22.28 -12.35 11.04
N ARG A 108 22.28 -12.35 12.38
CA ARG A 108 21.23 -13.03 13.16
C ARG A 108 19.88 -12.31 13.07
N TYR A 109 19.89 -11.04 12.70
CA TYR A 109 18.73 -10.17 12.77
C TYR A 109 18.21 -9.78 11.39
N VAL A 110 16.91 -9.51 11.36
CA VAL A 110 16.26 -8.76 10.28
C VAL A 110 15.52 -7.58 10.90
N ILE A 111 15.56 -6.42 10.25
CA ILE A 111 14.97 -5.19 10.76
C ILE A 111 13.63 -4.94 10.05
N LEU A 112 12.56 -4.80 10.82
CA LEU A 112 11.30 -4.18 10.41
C LEU A 112 11.31 -2.72 10.81
N ASP A 113 11.00 -1.87 9.84
CA ASP A 113 10.94 -0.44 10.01
C ASP A 113 9.64 0.10 9.44
N TYR A 114 8.95 0.89 10.26
CA TYR A 114 7.87 1.73 9.81
C TYR A 114 8.28 3.19 9.88
N ARG A 115 8.38 3.85 8.73
CA ARG A 115 8.85 5.23 8.65
C ARG A 115 8.08 6.08 7.67
N PHE A 116 8.08 7.38 7.93
CA PHE A 116 7.79 8.36 6.89
C PHE A 116 8.85 8.30 5.80
N THR A 117 8.41 8.27 4.55
CA THR A 117 9.26 8.27 3.35
C THR A 117 8.65 9.17 2.27
N GLU A 118 9.42 9.46 1.23
CA GLU A 118 8.95 10.07 0.00
C GLU A 118 9.00 9.06 -1.15
N GLU A 119 7.86 8.83 -1.79
CA GLU A 119 7.77 8.08 -3.04
C GLU A 119 7.89 9.01 -4.25
N ILE A 120 8.54 8.54 -5.32
CA ILE A 120 8.89 9.38 -6.46
C ILE A 120 8.29 8.83 -7.76
N LEU A 121 7.50 9.67 -8.43
CA LEU A 121 7.11 9.49 -9.82
C LEU A 121 8.00 10.35 -10.72
N GLN A 122 8.79 9.70 -11.57
CA GLN A 122 9.58 10.39 -12.58
C GLN A 122 8.81 10.46 -13.90
N SER A 123 8.52 11.68 -14.35
CA SER A 123 8.16 12.01 -15.73
C SER A 123 9.41 12.49 -16.48
N VAL A 124 9.37 12.51 -17.82
CA VAL A 124 10.50 12.85 -18.71
C VAL A 124 11.25 14.13 -18.29
N LYS A 125 10.59 15.08 -17.62
CA LYS A 125 11.18 16.36 -17.18
C LYS A 125 10.89 16.76 -15.74
N VAL A 126 10.09 16.00 -14.99
CA VAL A 126 9.59 16.40 -13.66
C VAL A 126 9.61 15.22 -12.72
N PHE A 127 10.06 15.45 -11.49
CA PHE A 127 9.91 14.51 -10.38
C PHE A 127 8.75 14.97 -9.51
N TYR A 128 7.75 14.12 -9.34
CA TYR A 128 6.71 14.31 -8.34
C TYR A 128 7.08 13.50 -7.11
N LYS A 129 7.01 14.13 -5.94
CA LYS A 129 7.24 13.50 -4.65
C LYS A 129 5.90 13.34 -3.95
N PHE A 130 5.68 12.17 -3.39
CA PHE A 130 4.50 11.84 -2.61
C PHE A 130 4.94 11.47 -1.21
N GLU A 131 4.34 12.11 -0.21
CA GLU A 131 4.49 11.69 1.17
C GLU A 131 3.87 10.31 1.35
N ALA A 132 4.60 9.42 2.00
CA ALA A 132 4.17 8.06 2.24
C ALA A 132 4.68 7.58 3.59
N TYR A 133 4.04 6.54 4.09
CA TYR A 133 4.54 5.76 5.21
C TYR A 133 4.85 4.37 4.69
N ALA A 134 6.10 3.95 4.86
CA ALA A 134 6.59 2.68 4.39
C ALA A 134 6.82 1.73 5.55
N LEU A 135 6.19 0.55 5.45
CA LEU A 135 6.59 -0.63 6.19
C LEU A 135 7.61 -1.38 5.32
N LEU A 136 8.84 -1.49 5.79
CA LEU A 136 9.94 -2.11 5.06
C LEU A 136 10.73 -3.08 5.93
N ILE A 137 11.27 -4.11 5.29
CA ILE A 137 12.15 -5.09 5.93
C ILE A 137 13.51 -5.02 5.26
N PHE A 138 14.59 -5.03 6.03
CA PHE A 138 15.95 -5.11 5.50
C PHE A 138 16.88 -5.90 6.41
N TYR A 139 17.97 -6.38 5.84
CA TYR A 139 19.03 -7.00 6.61
C TYR A 139 20.05 -5.97 7.10
N PRO A 140 20.57 -6.08 8.33
CA PRO A 140 21.56 -5.15 8.88
C PRO A 140 22.77 -4.94 7.97
N GLU A 141 23.30 -6.01 7.35
CA GLU A 141 24.43 -5.98 6.42
C GLU A 141 24.19 -5.16 5.13
N TYR A 142 22.94 -4.76 4.86
CA TYR A 142 22.56 -3.87 3.77
C TYR A 142 21.94 -2.55 4.27
N GLY A 143 21.87 -2.34 5.58
CA GLY A 143 21.10 -1.26 6.21
C GLY A 143 21.76 0.11 6.20
N ASP A 144 23.08 0.21 5.99
CA ASP A 144 23.85 1.46 6.17
C ASP A 144 23.27 2.65 5.37
N ARG A 145 22.90 2.44 4.10
CA ARG A 145 22.25 3.50 3.30
C ARG A 145 20.83 3.80 3.76
N LEU A 146 20.05 2.79 4.16
CA LEU A 146 18.68 2.97 4.65
C LEU A 146 18.67 3.78 5.95
N MET A 147 19.66 3.56 6.82
CA MET A 147 19.81 4.33 8.05
C MET A 147 20.24 5.77 7.77
N ARG A 148 21.16 5.99 6.82
CA ARG A 148 21.62 7.35 6.45
C ARG A 148 20.60 8.17 5.65
N ASN A 149 19.91 7.55 4.69
CA ASN A 149 18.97 8.23 3.78
C ASN A 149 17.51 8.00 4.20
N TYR A 150 17.21 8.32 5.46
CA TYR A 150 15.95 7.96 6.11
C TYR A 150 14.68 8.38 5.34
N LYS A 151 14.73 9.45 4.55
CA LYS A 151 13.54 10.10 3.95
C LYS A 151 13.29 9.81 2.48
N VAL A 152 14.27 9.32 1.73
CA VAL A 152 14.13 9.22 0.27
C VAL A 152 14.64 7.88 -0.21
N ASP A 153 13.73 7.07 -0.76
CA ASP A 153 14.09 5.88 -1.51
C ASP A 153 14.64 6.29 -2.88
N ASN A 154 15.89 6.74 -2.91
CA ASN A 154 16.61 7.25 -4.08
C ASN A 154 17.06 6.12 -5.04
N ASN A 155 16.20 5.16 -5.35
CA ASN A 155 16.49 4.11 -6.32
C ASN A 155 16.55 4.62 -7.77
N ASN A 156 16.44 5.92 -8.01
CA ASN A 156 16.51 6.52 -9.34
C ASN A 156 17.87 7.20 -9.57
N SER A 157 18.94 6.41 -9.63
CA SER A 157 20.18 6.88 -10.26
C SER A 157 20.04 6.82 -11.79
N GLY A 158 19.33 7.80 -12.36
CA GLY A 158 19.42 8.26 -13.76
C GLY A 158 19.17 7.26 -14.91
N MET A 159 18.19 7.56 -15.77
CA MET A 159 17.98 7.01 -17.14
C MET A 159 17.95 5.49 -17.35
N SER A 160 18.20 4.68 -16.33
CA SER A 160 18.08 3.24 -16.37
C SER A 160 16.60 2.86 -16.47
N GLN A 161 16.21 2.22 -17.58
CA GLN A 161 14.89 1.59 -17.74
C GLN A 161 14.65 0.42 -16.77
N TYR A 162 15.59 0.14 -15.88
CA TYR A 162 15.48 -0.91 -14.87
C TYR A 162 14.99 -0.30 -13.56
N LEU A 163 13.86 -0.82 -13.06
CA LEU A 163 13.47 -0.63 -11.68
C LEU A 163 14.55 -1.29 -10.80
N SER A 164 15.40 -0.50 -10.14
CA SER A 164 16.27 -1.04 -9.09
C SER A 164 15.50 -1.03 -7.78
N ARG A 165 15.58 -2.15 -7.07
CA ARG A 165 15.12 -2.26 -5.68
C ARG A 165 16.07 -1.49 -4.77
N GLY A 166 15.54 -0.96 -3.67
CA GLY A 166 16.34 -0.43 -2.57
C GLY A 166 17.02 -1.56 -1.82
N GLU A 167 17.72 -1.22 -0.75
CA GLU A 167 18.39 -2.21 0.12
C GLU A 167 17.41 -2.81 1.12
N TYR A 168 16.20 -3.14 0.66
CA TYR A 168 15.13 -3.74 1.45
C TYR A 168 14.71 -5.08 0.84
N ILE A 169 14.37 -6.05 1.67
CA ILE A 169 13.82 -7.36 1.30
C ILE A 169 12.37 -7.21 0.84
N PHE A 170 11.60 -6.32 1.48
CA PHE A 170 10.22 -6.00 1.13
C PHE A 170 9.92 -4.57 1.54
N LYS A 171 9.06 -3.88 0.77
CA LYS A 171 8.53 -2.55 1.09
C LYS A 171 7.08 -2.47 0.64
N ILE A 172 6.22 -1.95 1.51
CA ILE A 172 4.91 -1.44 1.14
C ILE A 172 4.79 0.00 1.63
N SER A 173 4.34 0.88 0.74
CA SER A 173 4.13 2.28 1.07
C SER A 173 2.64 2.61 0.99
N MET A 174 2.15 3.34 1.99
CA MET A 174 0.74 3.70 2.18
C MET A 174 0.64 5.22 2.39
N PRO A 175 -0.48 5.86 2.00
CA PRO A 175 -0.60 7.32 2.10
C PRO A 175 -0.90 7.79 3.53
N GLN A 176 -1.33 6.90 4.42
CA GLN A 176 -1.80 7.26 5.76
C GLN A 176 -0.69 7.22 6.80
N SER A 177 -0.72 8.19 7.70
CA SER A 177 0.23 8.36 8.80
C SER A 177 -0.07 7.57 10.05
N PHE A 178 -1.26 6.96 10.16
CA PHE A 178 -1.69 6.24 11.34
C PHE A 178 -1.64 4.73 11.11
N LEU A 179 -1.19 4.01 12.14
CA LEU A 179 -1.15 2.55 12.15
C LEU A 179 -2.55 2.05 12.48
N ASN A 180 -3.37 1.78 11.46
CA ASN A 180 -4.59 1.01 11.70
C ASN A 180 -4.27 -0.49 11.55
N GLU A 181 -4.97 -1.30 12.33
CA GLU A 181 -4.76 -2.75 12.37
C GLU A 181 -4.99 -3.40 11.00
N ARG A 182 -5.96 -2.90 10.23
CA ARG A 182 -6.28 -3.38 8.88
C ARG A 182 -5.09 -3.27 7.93
N ASP A 183 -4.43 -2.12 7.90
CA ASP A 183 -3.31 -1.85 7.00
C ASP A 183 -2.07 -2.64 7.41
N VAL A 184 -1.84 -2.82 8.73
CA VAL A 184 -0.79 -3.70 9.24
C VAL A 184 -1.03 -5.16 8.89
N LYS A 185 -2.25 -5.66 9.15
CA LYS A 185 -2.67 -7.01 8.80
C LYS A 185 -2.48 -7.27 7.30
N PHE A 186 -2.92 -6.34 6.47
CA PHE A 186 -2.73 -6.41 5.02
C PHE A 186 -1.25 -6.42 4.63
N ALA A 187 -0.45 -5.50 5.18
CA ALA A 187 0.97 -5.44 4.89
C ALA A 187 1.68 -6.77 5.23
N PHE A 188 1.39 -7.37 6.39
CA PHE A 188 1.97 -8.66 6.76
C PHE A 188 1.45 -9.84 5.93
N HIS A 189 0.18 -9.86 5.52
CA HIS A 189 -0.29 -10.85 4.54
C HIS A 189 0.47 -10.72 3.21
N GLN A 190 0.69 -9.50 2.74
CA GLN A 190 1.48 -9.27 1.53
C GLN A 190 2.95 -9.68 1.73
N PHE A 191 3.51 -9.52 2.94
CA PHE A 191 4.85 -10.02 3.23
C PHE A 191 4.89 -11.54 3.12
N ASP A 192 3.97 -12.23 3.79
CA ASP A 192 3.85 -13.69 3.77
C ASP A 192 3.75 -14.20 2.33
N GLU A 193 2.75 -13.72 1.59
CA GLU A 193 2.44 -14.13 0.22
C GLU A 193 3.65 -13.96 -0.71
N PHE A 194 4.34 -12.82 -0.64
CA PHE A 194 5.44 -12.53 -1.58
C PHE A 194 6.76 -13.18 -1.20
N ILE A 195 6.99 -13.47 0.08
CA ILE A 195 8.12 -14.28 0.51
C ILE A 195 7.90 -15.74 0.11
N GLU A 196 6.70 -16.29 0.31
CA GLU A 196 6.37 -17.65 -0.17
C GLU A 196 6.52 -17.78 -1.68
N LYS A 197 6.00 -16.80 -2.44
CA LYS A 197 6.23 -16.73 -3.89
C LYS A 197 7.72 -16.62 -4.22
N ALA A 198 8.48 -15.83 -3.47
CA ALA A 198 9.90 -15.66 -3.73
C ALA A 198 10.68 -16.97 -3.61
N LYS A 199 10.33 -17.89 -2.71
CA LYS A 199 10.98 -19.20 -2.57
C LYS A 199 10.97 -20.04 -3.85
N THR A 200 9.96 -19.89 -4.70
CA THR A 200 9.82 -20.67 -5.94
C THR A 200 10.00 -19.84 -7.20
N GLU A 201 9.56 -18.58 -7.18
CA GLU A 201 9.55 -17.68 -8.34
C GLU A 201 10.65 -16.62 -8.29
N GLY A 202 11.30 -16.38 -7.16
CA GLY A 202 12.36 -15.37 -7.03
C GLY A 202 13.57 -15.65 -7.94
N TYR A 203 14.44 -14.66 -8.14
CA TYR A 203 15.71 -14.92 -8.82
C TYR A 203 16.66 -15.70 -7.91
N GLU A 204 17.33 -16.73 -8.46
CA GLU A 204 18.25 -17.61 -7.71
C GLU A 204 19.61 -16.99 -7.35
N LYS A 205 20.09 -15.97 -8.09
CA LYS A 205 21.51 -15.53 -8.02
C LYS A 205 21.67 -14.15 -7.35
N GLU A 206 22.64 -14.03 -6.45
CA GLU A 206 23.07 -12.78 -5.79
C GLU A 206 23.44 -11.63 -6.75
N ARG A 207 23.91 -11.94 -7.97
CA ARG A 207 24.21 -10.90 -8.99
C ARG A 207 22.98 -10.07 -9.39
N HIS A 208 21.80 -10.51 -8.97
CA HIS A 208 20.53 -9.84 -9.12
C HIS A 208 20.02 -9.21 -7.80
N ARG A 209 20.90 -8.84 -6.86
CA ARG A 209 20.53 -8.26 -5.55
C ARG A 209 19.53 -7.10 -5.60
N PHE A 210 19.47 -6.36 -6.72
CA PHE A 210 18.49 -5.29 -6.93
C PHE A 210 17.42 -5.61 -7.98
N ALA A 211 17.47 -6.81 -8.57
CA ALA A 211 16.42 -7.28 -9.45
C ALA A 211 15.31 -7.87 -8.61
N PHE A 212 14.08 -7.57 -9.02
CA PHE A 212 12.89 -8.15 -8.45
C PHE A 212 11.97 -8.58 -9.59
N LYS A 213 11.10 -9.54 -9.30
CA LYS A 213 9.96 -9.80 -10.17
C LYS A 213 8.79 -9.02 -9.64
N ILE A 214 7.96 -8.53 -10.54
CA ILE A 214 6.67 -7.98 -10.15
C ILE A 214 5.67 -9.11 -10.39
N ALA A 215 4.98 -9.55 -9.33
CA ALA A 215 3.93 -10.55 -9.48
C ALA A 215 2.87 -10.02 -10.46
N ASN A 216 2.20 -10.89 -11.20
CA ASN A 216 0.98 -10.48 -11.90
C ASN A 216 -0.21 -10.65 -10.96
N PHE A 217 -1.17 -9.75 -11.07
CA PHE A 217 -2.48 -9.96 -10.43
C PHE A 217 -3.19 -11.08 -11.20
N ASP A 218 -3.75 -12.06 -10.49
CA ASP A 218 -4.60 -13.09 -11.12
C ASP A 218 -6.01 -12.53 -11.31
N PRO A 219 -6.49 -12.32 -12.56
CA PRO A 219 -7.83 -11.82 -12.82
C PRO A 219 -8.95 -12.69 -12.24
N LYS A 220 -8.66 -13.96 -11.89
CA LYS A 220 -9.64 -14.83 -11.22
C LYS A 220 -9.94 -14.39 -9.80
N ASN A 221 -9.02 -13.71 -9.11
CA ASN A 221 -9.26 -13.19 -7.76
C ASN A 221 -10.45 -12.22 -7.75
N ALA A 222 -10.65 -11.47 -8.83
CA ALA A 222 -11.81 -10.59 -8.97
C ALA A 222 -13.16 -11.34 -8.96
N LEU A 223 -13.18 -12.65 -9.24
CA LEU A 223 -14.41 -13.44 -9.17
C LEU A 223 -14.86 -13.67 -7.72
N THR A 224 -13.94 -13.63 -6.76
CA THR A 224 -14.23 -13.75 -5.32
C THR A 224 -15.16 -12.62 -4.84
N LEU A 225 -15.10 -11.44 -5.46
CA LEU A 225 -15.95 -10.29 -5.12
C LEU A 225 -17.45 -10.56 -5.26
N LYS A 226 -17.85 -11.57 -6.04
CA LYS A 226 -19.27 -11.94 -6.20
C LYS A 226 -19.89 -12.45 -4.91
N ASP A 227 -19.04 -13.05 -4.07
CA ASP A 227 -19.43 -13.76 -2.86
C ASP A 227 -19.07 -12.94 -1.60
N LYS A 228 -18.65 -11.68 -1.78
CA LYS A 228 -18.25 -10.76 -0.71
C LYS A 228 -19.12 -9.51 -0.71
N THR A 229 -19.25 -8.88 0.45
CA THR A 229 -19.76 -7.51 0.55
C THR A 229 -18.60 -6.52 0.42
N LEU A 230 -18.64 -5.65 -0.59
CA LEU A 230 -17.64 -4.61 -0.78
C LEU A 230 -17.93 -3.41 0.13
N LEU A 231 -17.01 -3.11 1.03
CA LEU A 231 -17.06 -1.93 1.89
C LEU A 231 -16.44 -0.73 1.17
N ILE A 232 -17.26 0.30 0.93
CA ILE A 232 -16.90 1.51 0.23
C ILE A 232 -16.84 2.68 1.23
N PRO A 233 -15.68 3.33 1.41
CA PRO A 233 -15.60 4.49 2.28
C PRO A 233 -16.36 5.68 1.68
N GLN A 234 -17.32 6.21 2.43
CA GLN A 234 -18.11 7.37 2.03
C GLN A 234 -17.22 8.61 1.76
N GLU A 235 -16.09 8.72 2.44
CA GLU A 235 -15.18 9.88 2.40
C GLU A 235 -14.49 10.04 1.05
N ILE A 236 -14.36 8.95 0.29
CA ILE A 236 -13.74 8.96 -1.04
C ILE A 236 -14.77 8.84 -2.17
N MET A 237 -16.02 8.52 -1.85
CA MET A 237 -17.08 8.32 -2.82
C MET A 237 -17.51 9.66 -3.42
N THR A 238 -17.37 9.81 -4.74
CA THR A 238 -17.71 11.05 -5.47
C THR A 238 -18.88 10.89 -6.43
N VAL A 239 -19.48 9.71 -6.47
CA VAL A 239 -20.59 9.37 -7.34
C VAL A 239 -21.82 9.07 -6.51
N GLU A 240 -22.99 9.23 -7.11
CA GLU A 240 -24.25 8.77 -6.52
C GLU A 240 -24.24 7.24 -6.38
N GLU A 241 -24.82 6.73 -5.30
CA GLU A 241 -24.92 5.29 -5.02
C GLU A 241 -25.59 4.51 -6.17
N SER A 242 -26.56 5.13 -6.84
CA SER A 242 -27.21 4.56 -8.03
C SER A 242 -26.23 4.23 -9.18
N LEU A 243 -25.14 4.99 -9.32
CA LEU A 243 -24.09 4.71 -10.31
C LEU A 243 -23.19 3.55 -9.86
N VAL A 244 -22.96 3.41 -8.55
CA VAL A 244 -22.24 2.26 -7.97
C VAL A 244 -22.98 0.97 -8.32
N GLN A 245 -24.29 0.90 -8.04
CA GLN A 245 -25.13 -0.26 -8.34
C GLN A 245 -25.11 -0.67 -9.83
N THR A 246 -24.97 0.32 -10.72
CA THR A 246 -24.91 0.07 -12.17
C THR A 246 -23.57 -0.56 -12.58
N GLY A 247 -22.47 -0.17 -11.94
CA GLY A 247 -21.12 -0.68 -12.23
C GLY A 247 -20.72 -1.92 -11.42
N TYR A 248 -21.32 -2.12 -10.26
CA TYR A 248 -21.02 -3.18 -9.32
C TYR A 248 -22.33 -3.83 -8.86
N PRO A 249 -22.78 -4.92 -9.53
CA PRO A 249 -24.09 -5.52 -9.28
C PRO A 249 -24.13 -6.45 -8.05
N TRP A 250 -23.01 -6.63 -7.34
CA TRP A 250 -22.90 -7.49 -6.16
C TRP A 250 -23.11 -6.70 -4.87
N ALA A 251 -23.08 -7.38 -3.71
CA ALA A 251 -23.31 -6.74 -2.41
C ALA A 251 -22.23 -5.70 -2.10
N TYR A 252 -22.65 -4.51 -1.69
CA TYR A 252 -21.76 -3.46 -1.20
C TYR A 252 -22.45 -2.65 -0.12
N GLU A 253 -21.65 -1.97 0.70
CA GLU A 253 -22.10 -1.06 1.73
C GLU A 253 -21.25 0.21 1.68
N VAL A 254 -21.90 1.38 1.73
CA VAL A 254 -21.24 2.68 1.84
C VAL A 254 -21.30 3.12 3.29
N MET A 255 -20.14 3.31 3.92
CA MET A 255 -20.05 3.64 5.34
C MET A 255 -18.79 4.47 5.66
N SER A 256 -18.66 4.95 6.89
CA SER A 256 -17.47 5.70 7.30
C SER A 256 -16.24 4.81 7.42
N LEU A 257 -15.04 5.39 7.29
CA LEU A 257 -13.79 4.64 7.53
C LEU A 257 -13.76 3.95 8.91
N ALA A 258 -14.33 4.57 9.95
CA ALA A 258 -14.39 3.99 11.29
C ALA A 258 -15.31 2.77 11.34
N ASP A 259 -16.47 2.84 10.67
CA ASP A 259 -17.41 1.70 10.59
C ASP A 259 -16.81 0.55 9.77
N ILE A 260 -16.02 0.87 8.73
CA ILE A 260 -15.27 -0.14 7.96
C ILE A 260 -14.30 -0.89 8.87
N ASP A 261 -13.49 -0.16 9.64
CA ASP A 261 -12.50 -0.79 10.52
C ASP A 261 -13.18 -1.67 11.58
N GLU A 262 -14.31 -1.22 12.16
CA GLU A 262 -15.12 -2.03 13.08
C GLU A 262 -15.73 -3.26 12.40
N ALA A 263 -16.27 -3.13 11.19
CA ALA A 263 -16.84 -4.24 10.43
C ALA A 263 -15.77 -5.30 10.11
N LEU A 264 -14.58 -4.86 9.68
CA LEU A 264 -13.47 -5.75 9.34
C LEU A 264 -12.90 -6.48 10.57
N GLN A 265 -12.85 -5.82 11.73
CA GLN A 265 -12.42 -6.45 12.99
C GLN A 265 -13.41 -7.52 13.47
N ASN A 266 -14.70 -7.33 13.24
CA ASN A 266 -15.74 -8.27 13.66
C ASN A 266 -16.02 -9.38 12.64
N ASP A 267 -15.47 -9.28 11.43
CA ASP A 267 -15.66 -10.23 10.33
C ASP A 267 -14.77 -11.47 10.46
N ARG A 268 -15.24 -12.41 11.28
CA ARG A 268 -14.58 -13.71 11.50
C ARG A 268 -14.72 -14.67 10.33
N GLU A 269 -15.75 -14.48 9.51
CA GLU A 269 -16.06 -15.36 8.37
C GLU A 269 -15.35 -14.90 7.10
N GLY A 270 -14.79 -13.69 7.09
CA GLY A 270 -14.11 -13.14 5.94
C GLY A 270 -15.08 -12.73 4.84
N ASN A 271 -16.29 -12.30 5.19
CA ASN A 271 -17.34 -11.95 4.23
C ASN A 271 -17.10 -10.60 3.54
N TYR A 272 -16.20 -9.78 4.06
CA TYR A 272 -15.94 -8.45 3.52
C TYR A 272 -14.73 -8.39 2.58
N ALA A 273 -14.87 -7.53 1.57
CA ALA A 273 -13.76 -6.96 0.83
C ALA A 273 -13.76 -5.45 1.07
N TYR A 274 -12.59 -4.83 1.11
CA TYR A 274 -12.48 -3.41 1.42
C TYR A 274 -11.52 -2.69 0.49
N TYR A 275 -11.69 -1.38 0.43
CA TYR A 275 -10.85 -0.51 -0.37
C TYR A 275 -9.58 -0.09 0.41
N SER A 276 -8.43 -0.10 -0.25
CA SER A 276 -7.17 0.45 0.27
C SER A 276 -6.39 1.19 -0.82
N ILE A 277 -5.37 1.95 -0.43
CA ILE A 277 -4.49 2.70 -1.33
C ILE A 277 -3.05 2.36 -1.00
N ILE A 278 -2.29 1.94 -2.01
CA ILE A 278 -0.88 1.59 -1.86
C ILE A 278 -0.04 2.16 -2.99
N TRP A 279 1.25 2.33 -2.74
CA TRP A 279 2.18 2.74 -3.79
C TRP A 279 2.52 1.55 -4.68
N SER A 280 2.30 1.69 -5.99
CA SER A 280 2.76 0.70 -6.95
C SER A 280 4.21 0.99 -7.34
N ASP A 281 5.15 0.14 -6.92
CA ASP A 281 6.55 0.24 -7.36
C ASP A 281 6.70 0.06 -8.88
N LYS A 282 5.78 -0.71 -9.49
CA LYS A 282 5.74 -0.93 -10.94
C LYS A 282 5.39 0.34 -11.70
N PHE A 283 4.30 0.99 -11.28
CA PHE A 283 3.74 2.10 -12.04
C PHE A 283 4.11 3.48 -11.50
N ARG A 284 4.71 3.52 -10.30
CA ARG A 284 5.14 4.74 -9.59
C ARG A 284 3.99 5.71 -9.33
N TYR A 285 2.85 5.21 -8.85
CA TYR A 285 1.73 6.02 -8.40
C TYR A 285 0.96 5.32 -7.29
N TRP A 286 0.06 6.07 -6.62
CA TRP A 286 -0.93 5.53 -5.69
C TRP A 286 -1.99 4.70 -6.41
N ALA A 287 -1.89 3.38 -6.27
CA ALA A 287 -2.85 2.43 -6.79
C ALA A 287 -3.96 2.24 -5.76
N MET A 288 -5.20 2.24 -6.24
CA MET A 288 -6.35 1.94 -5.41
C MET A 288 -6.67 0.47 -5.57
N ILE A 289 -6.81 -0.27 -4.48
CA ILE A 289 -6.98 -1.71 -4.48
C ILE A 289 -8.22 -2.11 -3.72
N ILE A 290 -8.75 -3.28 -4.07
CA ILE A 290 -9.75 -3.98 -3.27
C ILE A 290 -9.07 -5.20 -2.68
N VAL A 291 -9.19 -5.37 -1.38
CA VAL A 291 -8.51 -6.40 -0.58
C VAL A 291 -9.54 -7.32 0.03
N ASP A 292 -9.31 -8.63 -0.05
CA ASP A 292 -10.07 -9.62 0.72
C ASP A 292 -9.68 -9.52 2.20
N ASN A 293 -10.64 -9.27 3.10
CA ASN A 293 -10.34 -9.16 4.52
C ASN A 293 -9.78 -10.46 5.13
N ALA A 294 -10.18 -11.60 4.59
CA ALA A 294 -9.80 -12.91 5.12
C ALA A 294 -8.36 -13.26 4.75
N THR A 295 -8.02 -13.12 3.46
CA THR A 295 -6.75 -13.59 2.91
C THR A 295 -5.72 -12.49 2.72
N GLY A 296 -6.13 -11.22 2.76
CA GLY A 296 -5.28 -10.09 2.39
C GLY A 296 -4.96 -10.03 0.90
N GLU A 297 -5.54 -10.92 0.07
CA GLU A 297 -5.31 -10.92 -1.36
C GLU A 297 -5.91 -9.68 -2.02
N ILE A 298 -5.18 -9.12 -2.98
CA ILE A 298 -5.73 -8.09 -3.86
C ILE A 298 -6.73 -8.77 -4.80
N LEU A 299 -7.99 -8.33 -4.73
CA LEU A 299 -9.13 -8.79 -5.53
C LEU A 299 -9.39 -7.89 -6.74
N ALA A 300 -8.97 -6.63 -6.69
CA ALA A 300 -9.01 -5.73 -7.84
C ALA A 300 -8.01 -4.58 -7.67
N GLU A 301 -7.61 -3.97 -8.78
CA GLU A 301 -6.77 -2.79 -8.82
C GLU A 301 -7.34 -1.75 -9.80
N ASN A 302 -7.32 -0.49 -9.38
CA ASN A 302 -7.45 0.65 -10.25
C ASN A 302 -6.06 1.15 -10.64
N THR A 303 -5.84 1.24 -11.95
CA THR A 303 -4.62 1.80 -12.51
C THR A 303 -4.95 3.12 -13.20
N THR A 304 -4.09 4.12 -13.01
CA THR A 304 -4.17 5.36 -13.79
C THR A 304 -3.42 5.18 -15.10
N VAL A 305 -4.07 4.56 -16.08
CA VAL A 305 -3.54 4.56 -17.46
C VAL A 305 -3.97 5.86 -18.14
N ASP A 306 -3.00 6.65 -18.60
CA ASP A 306 -3.19 7.89 -19.36
C ASP A 306 -3.86 9.07 -18.62
N ARG A 307 -3.56 9.26 -17.32
CA ARG A 307 -4.16 10.34 -16.48
C ARG A 307 -5.68 10.27 -16.35
N LYS A 308 -6.26 9.09 -16.63
CA LYS A 308 -7.67 8.78 -16.37
C LYS A 308 -7.71 7.67 -15.32
N PHE A 309 -8.46 7.90 -14.25
CA PHE A 309 -8.72 6.87 -13.23
C PHE A 309 -9.58 5.75 -13.85
N GLN A 310 -9.01 4.57 -14.00
CA GLN A 310 -9.70 3.40 -14.57
C GLN A 310 -9.79 2.29 -13.52
N PHE A 311 -10.99 2.08 -12.97
CA PHE A 311 -11.26 0.86 -12.21
C PHE A 311 -11.36 -0.29 -13.20
N ARG A 312 -10.48 -1.29 -13.08
CA ARG A 312 -10.62 -2.54 -13.81
C ARG A 312 -11.40 -3.53 -12.95
N PHE A 313 -12.73 -3.39 -12.94
CA PHE A 313 -13.62 -4.45 -12.45
C PHE A 313 -13.72 -5.52 -13.54
N GLY A 314 -13.23 -6.72 -13.27
CA GLY A 314 -13.19 -7.79 -14.25
C GLY A 314 -14.17 -8.92 -13.97
N VAL A 315 -15.40 -8.83 -14.48
CA VAL A 315 -15.87 -9.90 -15.37
C VAL A 315 -16.00 -9.24 -16.74
N PRO A 316 -15.23 -9.66 -17.77
CA PRO A 316 -15.36 -9.06 -19.09
C PRO A 316 -16.76 -9.37 -19.62
N THR A 317 -17.60 -8.34 -19.68
CA THR A 317 -18.81 -8.39 -20.49
C THR A 317 -18.63 -7.46 -21.69
N LEU A 318 -19.20 -7.84 -22.82
CA LEU A 318 -19.17 -7.11 -24.09
C LEU A 318 -19.73 -5.70 -23.90
N GLY A 319 -18.85 -4.74 -23.63
CA GLY A 319 -19.21 -3.34 -23.56
C GLY A 319 -18.13 -2.59 -22.79
N ASN A 320 -17.41 -1.70 -23.46
CA ASN A 320 -16.41 -0.80 -22.87
C ASN A 320 -17.04 0.26 -21.94
N ASN A 321 -18.00 -0.10 -21.10
CA ASN A 321 -18.62 0.81 -20.16
C ASN A 321 -17.80 0.75 -18.86
N MET A 322 -16.75 1.57 -18.83
CA MET A 322 -15.95 1.83 -17.64
C MET A 322 -16.68 2.87 -16.78
N ILE A 323 -16.92 2.58 -15.50
CA ILE A 323 -17.45 3.56 -14.55
C ILE A 323 -16.30 3.94 -13.60
N THR A 324 -15.94 5.23 -13.62
CA THR A 324 -15.01 5.81 -12.65
C THR A 324 -15.80 6.16 -11.38
N LEU A 325 -15.58 5.43 -10.30
CA LEU A 325 -16.34 5.59 -9.05
C LEU A 325 -15.71 6.62 -8.07
N PHE A 326 -14.42 6.92 -8.19
CA PHE A 326 -13.69 7.68 -7.16
C PHE A 326 -12.73 8.72 -7.77
N LYS A 327 -12.57 9.84 -7.08
CA LYS A 327 -11.58 10.90 -7.33
C LYS A 327 -10.84 11.17 -6.01
N THR A 328 -9.53 11.02 -6.00
CA THR A 328 -8.71 11.25 -4.79
C THR A 328 -8.61 12.75 -4.47
N PRO A 329 -8.59 13.15 -3.18
CA PRO A 329 -8.43 14.55 -2.76
C PRO A 329 -7.14 15.22 -3.29
N ASP A 330 -6.04 14.46 -3.41
CA ASP A 330 -4.71 15.03 -3.68
C ASP A 330 -4.21 14.88 -5.14
N ALA A 331 -5.07 14.46 -6.08
CA ALA A 331 -4.67 14.28 -7.48
C ALA A 331 -5.25 15.33 -8.44
N ASN A 332 -5.59 16.51 -7.94
CA ASN A 332 -5.89 17.67 -8.77
C ASN A 332 -4.95 18.82 -8.40
N MET A 333 -3.83 18.95 -9.10
CA MET A 333 -3.21 20.26 -9.22
C MET A 333 -3.24 20.73 -10.67
N VAL A 334 -4.38 21.31 -11.04
CA VAL A 334 -4.41 22.44 -11.96
C VAL A 334 -5.27 23.51 -11.32
N ILE A 335 -4.63 24.41 -10.56
CA ILE A 335 -5.24 25.69 -10.19
C ILE A 335 -5.30 26.49 -11.50
N ASN A 336 -6.50 26.75 -12.00
CA ASN A 336 -6.72 27.73 -13.06
C ASN A 336 -7.15 29.08 -12.44
N GLU A 337 -7.09 30.15 -13.23
CA GLU A 337 -7.35 31.53 -12.78
C GLU A 337 -8.68 31.70 -12.06
N GLU A 338 -9.70 30.92 -12.42
CA GLU A 338 -11.04 30.94 -11.82
C GLU A 338 -11.05 30.51 -10.33
N HIS A 339 -10.14 29.62 -9.92
CA HIS A 339 -9.99 29.22 -8.51
C HIS A 339 -9.25 30.30 -7.68
N ILE A 340 -8.36 31.08 -8.31
CA ILE A 340 -7.66 32.20 -7.66
C ILE A 340 -8.63 33.37 -7.42
N GLU A 341 -9.54 33.63 -8.37
CA GLU A 341 -10.57 34.67 -8.20
C GLU A 341 -11.55 34.35 -7.06
N LYS A 342 -12.03 33.10 -6.94
CA LYS A 342 -12.91 32.68 -5.84
C LYS A 342 -12.24 32.71 -4.45
N LEU A 343 -10.95 32.40 -4.38
CA LEU A 343 -10.17 32.52 -3.13
C LEU A 343 -10.00 33.99 -2.70
N ASN A 344 -9.85 34.92 -3.66
CA ASN A 344 -9.78 36.36 -3.36
C ASN A 344 -11.12 36.97 -2.91
N GLU A 345 -12.25 36.37 -3.31
CA GLU A 345 -13.58 36.77 -2.82
C GLU A 345 -13.84 36.28 -1.38
N LEU A 346 -13.35 35.09 -1.01
CA LEU A 346 -13.51 34.51 0.33
C LEU A 346 -12.63 35.16 1.40
N VAL A 347 -11.56 35.89 1.03
CA VAL A 347 -10.67 36.62 1.95
C VAL A 347 -11.14 38.07 2.21
N LYS A 348 -12.25 38.49 1.60
CA LYS A 348 -12.89 39.80 1.85
C LYS A 348 -14.11 39.75 2.79
N LEU A 349 -14.36 38.60 3.42
CA LEU A 349 -15.24 38.41 4.58
C LEU A 349 -14.39 37.96 5.77
#